data_AF-A0A8D8DC50-F1
#
_entry.id   AF-A0A8D8DC50-F1
#
_cell.length_a   1.000
_cell.length_b   1.000
_cell.length_c   1.000
_cell.angle_alpha   90.00
_cell.angle_beta   90.00
_cell.angle_gamma   90.00
#
_symmetry.space_group_name_H-M   'P 1'
#
loop_
_entity.id
_entity.type
_entity.pdbx_description
1 polymer ?
#
loop_
_entity_poly.entity_id
_entity_poly.type
_entity_poly.pdbx_seq_one_letter_code
_entity_poly.pdbx_strand_id
1 'polypeptide(L)'
;DSYFMSYHTTVVKSRDFYEALEWARKITDDIQAMLDVQAPGVEIFPYSVFYVYYEQYLTIWGDTLLSLGLSLAAVFVVTFLVTGLDIVFSAIVLLMVFLIVLNMGGFMWLWN
;
A
#
# COMPACT_ATOMS: atom_id res chain seq x y z
N ASP A 1 -26.61 -9.74 -15.63
CA ASP A 1 -25.98 -8.84 -14.64
C ASP A 1 -27.04 -8.13 -13.83
N SER A 2 -27.04 -8.39 -12.54
CA SER A 2 -27.90 -7.71 -11.56
C SER A 2 -27.02 -6.93 -10.60
N TYR A 3 -27.41 -5.71 -10.26
CA TYR A 3 -26.73 -4.90 -9.26
C TYR A 3 -27.73 -4.45 -8.18
N PHE A 4 -27.25 -4.33 -6.95
CA PHE A 4 -28.00 -3.73 -5.85
C PHE A 4 -27.38 -2.36 -5.55
N MET A 5 -28.15 -1.30 -5.78
CA MET A 5 -27.66 0.06 -5.61
C MET A 5 -27.91 0.56 -4.19
N SER A 6 -26.86 1.07 -3.56
CA SER A 6 -26.89 1.75 -2.26
C SER A 6 -25.99 2.99 -2.32
N TYR A 7 -26.06 3.85 -1.31
CA TYR A 7 -25.27 5.08 -1.21
C TYR A 7 -24.33 5.03 -0.01
N HIS A 8 -23.12 5.58 -0.19
CA HIS A 8 -22.22 5.83 0.93
C HIS A 8 -22.73 6.96 1.81
N THR A 9 -22.28 6.97 3.06
CA THR A 9 -22.37 8.13 3.94
C THR A 9 -21.49 9.28 3.42
N THR A 10 -21.65 10.48 4.00
CA THR A 10 -20.86 11.65 3.62
C THR A 10 -19.36 11.41 3.89
N VAL A 11 -18.57 11.29 2.83
CA VAL A 11 -17.11 11.16 2.86
C VAL A 11 -16.47 12.48 2.39
N VAL A 12 -15.57 13.05 3.19
CA VAL A 12 -14.95 14.36 2.89
C VAL A 12 -13.43 14.28 2.89
N LYS A 13 -12.84 13.57 3.85
CA LYS A 13 -11.37 13.44 3.95
C LYS A 13 -10.90 12.22 3.16
N SER A 14 -9.65 12.26 2.68
CA SER A 14 -9.01 11.11 2.02
C SER A 14 -9.08 9.82 2.83
N ARG A 15 -9.03 9.93 4.17
CA ARG A 15 -9.20 8.79 5.07
C ARG A 15 -10.57 8.14 4.96
N ASP A 16 -11.60 8.96 4.94
CA ASP A 16 -12.98 8.48 4.90
C ASP A 16 -13.25 7.72 3.57
N PHE A 17 -12.59 8.13 2.47
CA PHE A 17 -12.72 7.45 1.18
C PHE A 17 -12.12 6.05 1.16
N TYR A 18 -10.87 5.86 1.63
CA TYR A 18 -10.26 4.53 1.62
C TYR A 18 -10.87 3.63 2.71
N GLU A 19 -11.31 4.19 3.84
CA GLU A 19 -12.01 3.45 4.89
C GLU A 19 -13.39 2.98 4.42
N ALA A 20 -14.16 3.83 3.74
CA ALA A 20 -15.44 3.43 3.15
C ALA A 20 -15.28 2.30 2.11
N LEU A 21 -14.21 2.33 1.33
CA LEU A 21 -13.85 1.25 0.40
C LEU A 21 -13.49 -0.04 1.13
N GLU A 22 -12.68 0.04 2.20
CA GLU A 22 -12.30 -1.12 3.01
C GLU A 22 -13.53 -1.79 3.62
N TRP A 23 -14.44 -1.01 4.20
CA TRP A 23 -15.69 -1.52 4.76
C TRP A 23 -16.61 -2.13 3.70
N ALA A 24 -16.70 -1.51 2.52
CA ALA A 24 -17.51 -2.06 1.43
C ALA A 24 -16.98 -3.42 0.95
N ARG A 25 -15.65 -3.61 0.90
CA ARG A 25 -15.03 -4.92 0.62
C ARG A 25 -15.38 -5.94 1.70
N LYS A 26 -15.17 -5.60 2.98
CA LYS A 26 -15.52 -6.49 4.10
C LYS A 26 -16.98 -6.97 4.09
N ILE A 27 -17.93 -6.04 3.88
CA ILE A 27 -19.35 -6.39 3.81
C ILE A 27 -19.61 -7.31 2.60
N THR A 28 -18.96 -7.03 1.47
CA THR A 28 -19.13 -7.86 0.27
C THR A 28 -18.53 -9.25 0.48
N ASP A 29 -17.38 -9.36 1.12
CA ASP A 29 -16.74 -10.63 1.46
C ASP A 29 -17.60 -11.45 2.43
N ASP A 30 -18.24 -10.81 3.42
CA ASP A 30 -19.18 -11.46 4.34
C ASP A 30 -20.42 -11.99 3.59
N ILE A 31 -21.00 -11.19 2.69
CA ILE A 31 -22.13 -11.60 1.85
C ILE A 31 -21.71 -12.74 0.92
N GLN A 32 -20.53 -12.65 0.33
CA GLN A 32 -19.96 -13.66 -0.55
C GLN A 32 -19.77 -14.99 0.18
N ALA A 33 -19.27 -14.96 1.42
CA ALA A 33 -19.12 -16.15 2.25
C ALA A 33 -20.48 -16.81 2.59
N MET A 34 -21.54 -16.02 2.81
CA MET A 34 -22.89 -16.55 3.02
C MET A 34 -23.47 -17.14 1.73
N LEU A 35 -23.18 -16.52 0.58
CA LEU A 35 -23.68 -16.96 -0.71
C LEU A 35 -23.01 -18.23 -1.20
N ASP A 36 -21.70 -18.39 -0.96
CA ASP A 36 -20.93 -19.56 -1.40
C ASP A 36 -21.48 -20.88 -0.81
N VAL A 37 -22.10 -20.81 0.38
CA VAL A 37 -22.80 -21.96 1.01
C VAL A 37 -24.06 -22.38 0.23
N GLN A 38 -24.76 -21.43 -0.40
CA GLN A 38 -26.05 -21.67 -1.06
C GLN A 38 -25.94 -21.82 -2.57
N ALA A 39 -25.02 -21.11 -3.20
CA ALA A 39 -24.83 -21.05 -4.64
C ALA A 39 -23.34 -20.89 -4.97
N PRO A 40 -22.56 -21.99 -4.93
CA PRO A 40 -21.14 -21.93 -5.25
C PRO A 40 -20.94 -21.49 -6.71
N GLY A 41 -20.03 -20.53 -6.92
CA GLY A 41 -19.64 -20.03 -8.24
C GLY A 41 -20.22 -18.68 -8.64
N VAL A 42 -20.92 -17.98 -7.76
CA VAL A 42 -21.33 -16.58 -7.97
C VAL A 42 -20.35 -15.66 -7.24
N GLU A 43 -19.81 -14.64 -7.92
CA GLU A 43 -18.92 -13.63 -7.34
C GLU A 43 -19.60 -12.27 -7.26
N ILE A 44 -19.50 -11.62 -6.10
CA ILE A 44 -20.00 -10.28 -5.84
C ILE A 44 -18.82 -9.37 -5.50
N PHE A 45 -18.85 -8.14 -6.01
CA PHE A 45 -17.86 -7.11 -5.68
C PHE A 45 -18.55 -5.74 -5.54
N PRO A 46 -18.05 -4.86 -4.67
CA PRO A 46 -18.59 -3.52 -4.52
C PRO A 46 -17.98 -2.56 -5.56
N TYR A 47 -18.79 -1.68 -6.14
CA TYR A 47 -18.32 -0.67 -7.11
C TYR A 47 -18.78 0.74 -6.75
N SER A 48 -17.84 1.69 -6.82
CA SER A 48 -18.08 3.14 -6.74
C SER A 48 -17.00 3.88 -7.52
N VAL A 49 -17.31 5.06 -8.05
CA VAL A 49 -16.42 5.85 -8.93
C VAL A 49 -15.09 6.18 -8.27
N PHE A 50 -15.08 6.44 -6.96
CA PHE A 50 -13.86 6.83 -6.25
C PHE A 50 -12.95 5.64 -5.91
N TYR A 51 -13.42 4.39 -6.06
CA TYR A 51 -12.64 3.24 -5.60
C TYR A 51 -11.31 3.08 -6.31
N VAL A 52 -11.29 3.26 -7.63
CA VAL A 52 -10.08 3.16 -8.46
C VAL A 52 -8.99 4.14 -8.03
N TYR A 53 -9.37 5.31 -7.50
CA TYR A 53 -8.42 6.33 -7.06
C TYR A 53 -7.89 6.08 -5.64
N TYR A 54 -8.71 5.50 -4.75
CA TYR A 54 -8.37 5.33 -3.34
C TYR A 54 -7.84 3.95 -2.96
N GLU A 55 -7.97 2.96 -3.85
CA GLU A 55 -7.46 1.60 -3.62
C GLU A 55 -5.95 1.58 -3.32
N GLN A 56 -5.15 2.40 -4.00
CA GLN A 56 -3.70 2.49 -3.78
C GLN A 56 -3.31 2.85 -2.33
N TYR A 57 -4.20 3.52 -1.58
CA TYR A 57 -3.92 3.88 -0.19
C TYR A 57 -4.06 2.69 0.77
N LEU A 58 -4.71 1.60 0.35
CA LEU A 58 -4.77 0.37 1.15
C LEU A 58 -3.41 -0.34 1.23
N THR A 59 -2.61 -0.27 0.16
CA THR A 59 -1.32 -1.00 0.05
C THR A 59 -0.09 -0.11 0.10
N ILE A 60 -0.27 1.22 0.16
CA ILE A 60 0.80 2.21 0.04
C ILE A 60 2.01 1.95 0.94
N TRP A 61 1.79 1.49 2.18
CA TRP A 61 2.87 1.19 3.12
C TRP A 61 3.71 0.00 2.68
N GLY A 62 3.06 -1.07 2.22
CA GLY A 62 3.75 -2.26 1.72
C GLY A 62 4.55 -1.94 0.46
N ASP A 63 3.93 -1.23 -0.48
CA ASP A 63 4.55 -0.86 -1.75
C ASP A 63 5.75 0.08 -1.55
N THR A 64 5.62 1.05 -0.64
CA THR A 64 6.69 2.00 -0.31
C THR A 64 7.88 1.30 0.37
N LEU A 65 7.62 0.44 1.36
CA LEU A 65 8.68 -0.28 2.07
C LEU A 65 9.42 -1.25 1.12
N LEU A 66 8.68 -1.93 0.25
CA LEU A 66 9.26 -2.83 -0.74
C LEU A 66 10.13 -2.05 -1.73
N SER A 67 9.61 -0.94 -2.29
CA SER A 67 10.34 -0.11 -3.24
C SER A 67 11.62 0.48 -2.63
N LEU A 68 11.52 1.06 -1.43
CA LEU A 68 12.68 1.59 -0.72
C LEU A 68 13.68 0.48 -0.36
N GLY A 69 13.20 -0.66 0.14
CA GLY A 69 14.05 -1.81 0.47
C GLY A 69 14.82 -2.34 -0.74
N LEU A 70 14.16 -2.51 -1.88
CA LEU A 70 14.80 -2.92 -3.14
C LEU A 70 15.83 -1.90 -3.61
N SER A 71 15.54 -0.61 -3.50
CA SER A 71 16.48 0.45 -3.88
C SER A 71 17.75 0.44 -3.00
N LEU A 72 17.58 0.29 -1.68
CA LEU A 72 18.69 0.20 -0.72
C LEU A 72 19.52 -1.07 -0.95
N ALA A 73 18.86 -2.21 -1.22
CA ALA A 73 19.53 -3.45 -1.56
C ALA A 73 20.35 -3.31 -2.86
N ALA A 74 19.81 -2.66 -3.89
CA ALA A 74 20.55 -2.40 -5.13
C ALA A 74 21.79 -1.52 -4.89
N VAL A 75 21.65 -0.44 -4.12
CA VAL A 75 22.79 0.43 -3.74
C VAL A 75 23.87 -0.36 -2.99
N PHE A 76 23.47 -1.21 -2.05
CA PHE A 76 24.41 -2.05 -1.31
C PHE A 76 25.16 -3.02 -2.24
N VAL A 77 24.45 -3.74 -3.11
CA VAL A 77 25.06 -4.73 -4.01
C VAL A 77 26.05 -4.05 -4.96
N VAL A 78 25.67 -2.92 -5.57
CA VAL A 78 26.55 -2.20 -6.50
C VAL A 78 27.78 -1.66 -5.77
N THR A 79 27.62 -1.02 -4.62
CA THR A 79 28.75 -0.47 -3.86
C THR A 79 29.69 -1.57 -3.37
N PHE A 80 29.14 -2.68 -2.88
CA PHE A 80 29.91 -3.84 -2.42
C PHE A 80 30.78 -4.48 -3.52
N LEU A 81 30.25 -4.60 -4.75
CA LEU A 81 31.01 -5.13 -5.87
C LEU A 81 32.12 -4.16 -6.33
N VAL A 82 31.82 -2.86 -6.37
CA VAL A 82 32.76 -1.84 -6.85
C VAL A 82 33.92 -1.62 -5.86
N THR A 83 33.67 -1.71 -4.55
CA THR A 83 34.72 -1.55 -3.51
C THR A 83 35.60 -2.80 -3.32
N GLY A 84 35.41 -3.85 -4.12
CA GLY A 84 36.22 -5.07 -4.05
C GLY A 84 35.83 -6.00 -2.89
N LEU A 85 34.52 -6.14 -2.63
CA LEU A 85 33.94 -6.98 -1.57
C LEU A 85 34.22 -6.47 -0.15
N ASP A 86 34.41 -5.15 0.01
CA ASP A 86 34.52 -4.53 1.33
C ASP A 86 33.14 -4.28 1.95
N ILE A 87 32.77 -5.15 2.91
CA ILE A 87 31.49 -5.09 3.62
C ILE A 87 31.39 -3.85 4.53
N VAL A 88 32.51 -3.41 5.12
CA VAL A 88 32.49 -2.32 6.11
C VAL A 88 32.22 -1.00 5.40
N PHE A 89 32.92 -0.73 4.29
CA PHE A 89 32.70 0.48 3.51
C PHE A 89 31.32 0.52 2.87
N SER A 90 30.85 -0.59 2.28
CA SER A 90 29.51 -0.64 1.68
C SER A 90 28.40 -0.47 2.72
N ALA A 91 28.57 -1.00 3.94
CA ALA A 91 27.64 -0.80 5.04
C ALA A 91 27.57 0.66 5.54
N ILE A 92 28.71 1.36 5.61
CA ILE A 92 28.73 2.78 5.97
C ILE A 92 27.98 3.62 4.93
N VAL A 93 28.20 3.35 3.64
CA VAL A 93 27.48 4.05 2.56
C VAL A 93 25.98 3.76 2.64
N LEU A 94 25.59 2.49 2.82
CA LEU A 94 24.19 2.11 2.98
C LEU A 94 23.53 2.83 4.16
N LEU A 95 24.21 2.91 5.31
CA LEU A 95 23.75 3.63 6.49
C LEU A 95 23.53 5.12 6.18
N MET A 96 24.47 5.75 5.47
CA MET A 96 24.33 7.16 5.09
C MET A 96 23.11 7.40 4.19
N VAL A 97 22.87 6.55 3.19
CA VAL A 97 21.68 6.66 2.33
C VAL A 97 20.40 6.45 3.14
N PHE A 98 20.39 5.46 4.03
CA PHE A 98 19.25 5.23 4.93
C PHE A 98 18.95 6.45 5.80
N LEU A 99 19.98 7.07 6.39
CA LEU A 99 19.83 8.28 7.19
C LEU A 99 19.29 9.47 6.38
N ILE A 100 19.68 9.62 5.11
CA ILE A 100 19.13 10.65 4.22
C ILE A 100 17.62 10.45 4.04
N VAL A 101 17.19 9.21 3.73
CA VAL A 101 15.77 8.87 3.55
C VAL A 101 14.99 9.10 4.85
N LEU A 102 15.55 8.70 6.00
CA LEU A 102 14.94 8.91 7.30
C LEU A 102 14.75 10.41 7.61
N ASN A 103 15.80 11.22 7.40
CA ASN A 103 15.70 12.67 7.58
C ASN A 103 14.63 13.27 6.66
N MET A 104 14.59 12.87 5.39
CA MET A 104 13.57 13.32 4.45
C MET A 104 12.15 12.99 4.94
N GLY A 105 11.91 11.78 5.44
CA GLY A 105 10.63 11.39 6.05
C GLY A 105 10.29 12.22 7.29
N GLY A 106 11.27 12.51 8.14
CA GLY A 106 11.10 13.41 9.29
C GLY A 106 10.74 14.84 8.89
N PHE A 107 11.38 15.37 7.85
CA PHE A 107 11.06 16.69 7.29
C PHE A 107 9.67 16.74 6.66
N MET A 108 9.23 15.69 5.96
CA MET A 108 7.87 15.60 5.42
C MET A 108 6.81 15.71 6.52
N TRP A 109 7.07 15.11 7.69
CA TRP A 109 6.18 15.23 8.84
C TRP A 109 6.23 16.62 9.49
N LEU A 110 7.43 17.20 9.65
CA LEU A 110 7.60 18.50 10.28
C LEU A 110 7.00 19.65 9.45
N TRP A 111 7.04 19.54 8.12
CA TRP A 111 6.56 20.57 7.20
C TRP A 111 5.04 20.53 6.99
N ASN A 112 4.37 19.47 7.43
CA ASN A 112 2.94 19.26 7.27
C ASN A 112 2.18 19.56 8.56
#